data_AF-A0A929VR96-F1
#
_entry.id   AF-A0A929VR96-F1
#
_cell.length_a   1.000
_cell.length_b   1.000
_cell.length_c   1.000
_cell.angle_alpha   90.00
_cell.angle_beta   90.00
_cell.angle_gamma   90.00
#
_symmetry.space_group_name_H-M   'P 1'
#
loop_
_entity.id
_entity.type
_entity.pdbx_description
1 polymer ?
#
loop_
_entity_poly.entity_id
_entity_poly.type
_entity_poly.pdbx_seq_one_letter_code
_entity_poly.pdbx_strand_id
1 'polypeptide(L)'
;MFYNCTALTSLDLQHFNTKKVTYMYEMFSSCAALTTINSNTAWQCPESENMFAGCTKLKGAVAYNKNKVDAKMANPETGYFTAKPTTAKRNRRSAAHLPAASKR
;
A
#
# COMPACT_ATOMS: atom_id res chain seq x y z
N MET A 1 13.75 6.45 5.57
CA MET A 1 14.07 5.20 6.28
C MET A 1 14.68 4.16 5.34
N PHE A 2 14.07 3.90 4.18
CA PHE A 2 14.56 2.95 3.17
C PHE A 2 14.98 3.69 1.88
N TYR A 3 15.62 4.84 2.02
CA TYR A 3 16.07 5.62 0.86
C TYR A 3 17.16 4.84 0.11
N ASN A 4 17.04 4.75 -1.21
CA ASN A 4 18.02 4.16 -2.12
C ASN A 4 18.37 2.69 -1.81
N CYS A 5 17.45 1.92 -1.22
CA CYS A 5 17.63 0.49 -1.03
C CYS A 5 17.39 -0.26 -2.36
N THR A 6 18.32 -0.14 -3.30
CA THR A 6 18.20 -0.65 -4.68
C THR A 6 18.14 -2.17 -4.79
N ALA A 7 18.55 -2.91 -3.75
CA ALA A 7 18.45 -4.36 -3.67
C ALA A 7 17.20 -4.86 -2.92
N LEU A 8 16.45 -3.98 -2.24
CA LEU A 8 15.28 -4.38 -1.46
C LEU A 8 14.13 -4.74 -2.39
N THR A 9 13.69 -6.00 -2.36
CA THR A 9 12.61 -6.51 -3.23
C THR A 9 11.25 -6.50 -2.56
N SER A 10 11.20 -6.74 -1.24
CA SER A 10 9.95 -6.76 -0.48
C SER A 10 10.12 -6.22 0.93
N LEU A 11 9.04 -5.71 1.50
CA LEU A 11 9.03 -5.16 2.86
C LEU A 11 7.71 -5.49 3.57
N ASP A 12 7.76 -5.81 4.86
CA ASP A 12 6.59 -6.04 5.71
C ASP A 12 6.48 -4.95 6.77
N LEU A 13 5.40 -4.17 6.72
CA LEU A 13 5.14 -3.01 7.58
C LEU A 13 3.79 -3.11 8.28
N GLN A 14 3.21 -4.31 8.39
CA GLN A 14 1.85 -4.52 8.92
C GLN A 14 1.61 -3.93 10.33
N HIS A 15 2.65 -3.78 11.13
CA HIS A 15 2.57 -3.33 12.52
C HIS A 15 3.08 -1.89 12.73
N PHE A 16 3.41 -1.17 11.66
CA PHE A 16 3.82 0.22 11.77
C PHE A 16 2.63 1.11 12.12
N ASN A 17 2.77 1.86 13.21
CA ASN A 17 1.82 2.90 13.58
C ASN A 17 2.32 4.26 13.09
N THR A 18 1.71 4.77 12.04
CA THR A 18 2.12 6.01 11.36
C THR A 18 1.18 7.18 11.64
N LYS A 19 0.16 6.99 12.50
CA LYS A 19 -0.93 7.95 12.72
C LYS A 19 -0.50 9.35 13.19
N LYS A 20 0.65 9.46 13.85
CA LYS A 20 1.18 10.73 14.39
C LYS A 20 2.39 11.27 13.63
N VAL A 21 2.82 10.57 12.58
CA VAL A 21 4.02 10.96 11.83
C VAL A 21 3.64 12.08 10.87
N THR A 22 4.27 13.23 11.03
CA THR A 22 4.02 14.40 10.17
C THR A 22 4.92 14.44 8.95
N TYR A 23 6.09 13.78 8.98
CA TYR A 23 7.10 13.77 7.93
C TYR A 23 7.47 12.35 7.46
N MET A 24 7.33 12.06 6.16
CA MET A 24 7.69 10.79 5.50
C MET A 24 8.34 11.02 4.13
N TYR A 25 9.08 12.13 3.99
CA TYR A 25 9.84 12.46 2.79
C TYR A 25 10.73 11.30 2.33
N GLU A 26 10.66 11.02 1.03
CA GLU A 26 11.58 10.10 0.33
C GLU A 26 11.73 8.72 0.98
N MET A 27 10.74 8.28 1.78
CA MET A 27 10.91 7.13 2.67
C MET A 27 11.36 5.86 1.96
N PHE A 28 10.89 5.64 0.72
CA PHE A 28 11.25 4.54 -0.16
C PHE A 28 11.87 5.02 -1.47
N SER A 29 12.24 6.31 -1.58
CA SER A 29 12.73 6.88 -2.83
C SER A 29 13.94 6.10 -3.36
N SER A 30 14.00 5.90 -4.68
CA SER A 30 15.03 5.14 -5.40
C SER A 30 15.14 3.65 -5.03
N CYS A 31 14.11 3.06 -4.41
CA CYS A 31 14.00 1.61 -4.26
C CYS A 31 13.58 0.93 -5.58
N ALA A 32 14.44 0.96 -6.60
CA ALA A 32 14.11 0.49 -7.94
C ALA A 32 13.81 -1.02 -8.04
N ALA A 33 14.26 -1.83 -7.09
CA ALA A 33 13.94 -3.26 -7.03
C ALA A 33 12.69 -3.61 -6.22
N LEU A 34 12.11 -2.65 -5.48
CA LEU A 34 11.02 -2.92 -4.54
C LEU A 34 9.73 -3.22 -5.30
N THR A 35 9.27 -4.46 -5.20
CA THR A 35 8.04 -4.93 -5.85
C THR A 35 6.85 -4.89 -4.91
N THR A 36 7.07 -5.12 -3.61
CA THR A 36 5.97 -5.38 -2.66
C THR A 36 6.20 -4.70 -1.32
N ILE A 37 5.20 -3.96 -0.87
CA ILE A 37 5.11 -3.44 0.50
C ILE A 37 3.85 -4.00 1.14
N ASN A 38 4.00 -4.86 2.15
CA ASN A 38 2.86 -5.44 2.86
C ASN A 38 2.42 -4.52 3.99
N SER A 39 1.18 -4.04 3.92
CA SER A 39 0.53 -3.30 5.00
C SER A 39 -0.98 -3.39 4.81
N ASN A 40 -1.72 -3.53 5.92
CA ASN A 40 -3.18 -3.57 5.92
C ASN A 40 -3.81 -2.22 6.25
N THR A 41 -2.99 -1.20 6.51
CA THR A 41 -3.45 0.14 6.87
C THR A 41 -3.03 1.13 5.79
N ALA A 42 -3.95 2.04 5.47
CA ALA A 42 -3.60 3.21 4.69
C ALA A 42 -2.83 4.19 5.59
N TRP A 43 -1.70 4.70 5.10
CA TRP A 43 -0.93 5.71 5.78
C TRP A 43 -1.31 7.08 5.24
N GLN A 44 -1.36 8.06 6.14
CA GLN A 44 -1.59 9.46 5.80
C GLN A 44 -0.50 10.27 6.47
N CYS A 45 0.14 11.13 5.70
CA CYS A 45 1.23 11.98 6.17
C CYS A 45 1.20 13.29 5.37
N PRO A 46 1.05 14.46 6.02
CA PRO A 46 0.97 15.75 5.32
C PRO A 46 2.23 16.02 4.48
N GLU A 47 3.39 15.70 5.03
CA GLU A 47 4.69 15.99 4.43
C GLU A 47 5.33 14.69 3.94
N SER A 48 4.99 14.28 2.71
CA SER A 48 5.37 12.99 2.13
C SER A 48 5.84 13.09 0.68
N GLU A 49 6.43 14.23 0.32
CA GLU A 49 6.99 14.44 -1.02
C GLU A 49 7.96 13.32 -1.38
N ASN A 50 7.86 12.85 -2.63
CA ASN A 50 8.74 11.84 -3.23
C ASN A 50 8.85 10.51 -2.45
N MET A 51 7.90 10.21 -1.55
CA MET A 51 7.91 9.01 -0.70
C MET A 51 8.17 7.71 -1.48
N PHE A 52 7.62 7.58 -2.69
CA PHE A 52 7.78 6.44 -3.59
C PHE A 52 8.49 6.79 -4.92
N ALA A 53 9.19 7.92 -5.00
CA ALA A 53 9.87 8.31 -6.23
C ALA A 53 10.89 7.24 -6.67
N GLY A 54 10.93 6.88 -7.95
CA GLY A 54 11.86 5.86 -8.45
C GLY A 54 11.55 4.40 -8.05
N CYS A 55 10.44 4.12 -7.35
CA CYS A 55 9.97 2.76 -7.06
C CYS A 55 9.30 2.10 -8.28
N THR A 56 10.01 2.03 -9.41
CA THR A 56 9.43 1.72 -10.73
C THR A 56 8.87 0.31 -10.85
N LYS A 57 9.29 -0.63 -9.99
CA LYS A 57 8.81 -2.02 -9.96
C LYS A 57 7.65 -2.27 -8.98
N LEU A 58 7.25 -1.25 -8.23
CA LEU A 58 6.23 -1.39 -7.19
C LEU A 58 4.86 -1.72 -7.80
N LYS A 59 4.21 -2.75 -7.25
CA LYS A 59 2.90 -3.22 -7.67
C LYS A 59 2.07 -3.52 -6.42
N GLY A 60 1.09 -2.68 -6.13
CA GLY A 60 0.11 -2.90 -5.07
C GLY A 60 -1.28 -3.15 -5.65
N ALA A 61 -2.28 -2.50 -5.09
CA ALA A 61 -3.62 -2.44 -5.71
C ALA A 61 -3.59 -1.76 -7.09
N VAL A 62 -2.62 -0.87 -7.32
CA VAL A 62 -2.35 -0.28 -8.63
C VAL A 62 -0.87 -0.37 -9.00
N ALA A 63 -0.57 -0.26 -10.30
CA ALA A 63 0.80 -0.16 -10.80
C ALA A 63 1.42 1.20 -10.46
N TYR A 64 2.75 1.23 -10.34
CA TYR A 64 3.52 2.45 -10.11
C TYR A 64 3.19 3.56 -11.13
N ASN A 65 3.13 4.80 -10.65
CA ASN A 65 2.92 5.99 -11.45
C ASN A 65 3.86 7.10 -10.97
N LYS A 66 4.75 7.56 -11.85
CA LYS A 66 5.75 8.58 -11.55
C LYS A 66 5.18 9.93 -11.08
N ASN A 67 3.90 10.20 -11.37
CA ASN A 67 3.21 11.43 -10.96
C ASN A 67 2.43 11.27 -9.64
N LYS A 68 2.43 10.07 -9.03
CA LYS A 68 1.74 9.77 -7.77
C LYS A 68 2.71 9.12 -6.80
N VAL A 69 3.61 9.93 -6.23
CA VAL A 69 4.72 9.41 -5.42
C VAL A 69 4.61 9.77 -3.94
N ASP A 70 3.53 10.39 -3.51
CA ASP A 70 3.30 10.81 -2.13
C ASP A 70 2.58 9.74 -1.29
N ALA A 71 2.35 10.02 0.00
CA ALA A 71 1.67 9.09 0.91
C ALA A 71 0.22 8.79 0.52
N LYS A 72 -0.41 9.50 -0.43
CA LYS A 72 -1.75 9.12 -0.90
C LYS A 72 -1.76 7.72 -1.53
N MET A 73 -0.61 7.29 -2.04
CA MET A 73 -0.41 5.95 -2.58
C MET A 73 -0.01 4.91 -1.52
N ALA A 74 0.20 5.31 -0.26
CA ALA A 74 0.45 4.38 0.84
C ALA A 74 -0.87 3.74 1.33
N ASN A 75 -1.60 3.09 0.41
CA ASN A 75 -2.94 2.54 0.65
C ASN A 75 -3.05 1.13 0.05
N PRO A 76 -3.57 0.14 0.80
CA PRO A 76 -3.66 -1.25 0.33
C PRO A 76 -4.85 -1.54 -0.61
N GLU A 77 -5.79 -0.62 -0.75
CA GLU A 77 -6.97 -0.75 -1.61
C GLU A 77 -6.88 0.09 -2.87
N THR A 78 -6.20 1.25 -2.81
CA THR A 78 -6.11 2.21 -3.93
C THR A 78 -4.68 2.57 -4.34
N GLY A 79 -3.68 2.06 -3.63
CA GLY A 79 -2.29 2.47 -3.76
C GLY A 79 -1.32 1.32 -3.95
N TYR A 80 -0.10 1.53 -3.46
CA TYR A 80 1.05 0.65 -3.66
C TYR A 80 1.24 -0.40 -2.56
N PHE A 81 0.45 -0.35 -1.50
CA PHE A 81 0.50 -1.39 -0.49
C PHE A 81 -0.26 -2.63 -0.95
N THR A 82 0.19 -3.77 -0.45
CA THR A 82 -0.46 -5.07 -0.63
C THR A 82 -1.11 -5.48 0.69
N ALA A 83 -2.43 -5.63 0.68
CA ALA A 83 -3.15 -6.17 1.82
C ALA A 83 -2.82 -7.66 2.00
N LYS A 84 -2.42 -8.05 3.21
CA LYS A 84 -2.41 -9.47 3.62
C LYS A 84 -3.80 -9.85 4.13
N PRO A 85 -4.35 -11.02 3.73
CA PRO A 85 -5.61 -11.50 4.27
C PRO A 85 -5.52 -11.64 5.80
N THR A 86 -6.26 -10.79 6.53
CA THR A 86 -6.51 -11.01 7.95
C THR A 86 -7.72 -11.92 8.11
N THR A 87 -7.68 -12.80 9.11
CA THR A 87 -8.73 -13.77 9.42
C THR A 87 -10.13 -13.14 9.52
N ALA A 88 -10.24 -11.85 9.85
CA ALA A 88 -11.49 -11.10 9.91
C ALA A 88 -12.05 -10.65 8.54
N LYS A 89 -11.22 -10.39 7.53
CA LYS A 89 -11.66 -9.84 6.21
C LYS A 89 -12.17 -10.93 5.26
N ARG A 90 -11.82 -12.21 5.50
CA ARG A 90 -12.30 -13.37 4.71
C ARG A 90 -13.83 -13.48 4.72
N ASN A 91 -14.47 -13.13 5.85
CA ASN A 91 -15.91 -13.33 6.02
C ASN A 91 -16.78 -12.27 5.33
N ARG A 92 -16.23 -11.12 4.92
CA ARG A 92 -17.02 -10.05 4.27
C ARG A 92 -17.13 -10.17 2.75
N ARG A 93 -16.23 -10.92 2.11
CA ARG A 93 -16.27 -11.13 0.64
C ARG A 93 -17.18 -12.30 0.22
N SER A 94 -17.55 -13.19 1.14
CA SER A 94 -18.45 -14.32 0.87
C SER A 94 -19.95 -13.98 0.97
N ALA A 95 -20.34 -12.79 1.39
CA ALA A 95 -21.75 -12.42 1.58
C ALA A 95 -22.39 -11.72 0.36
N ALA A 96 -21.64 -11.48 -0.73
CA ALA A 96 -22.09 -10.68 -1.87
C ALA A 96 -22.62 -11.50 -3.07
N HIS A 97 -22.95 -12.79 -2.89
CA HIS A 97 -23.58 -13.61 -3.94
C HIS A 97 -24.66 -14.52 -3.32
N LEU A 98 -25.82 -13.95 -3.06
CA LEU A 98 -27.08 -14.70 -2.99
C LEU A 98 -28.04 -14.02 -3.96
N PRO A 99 -28.39 -14.62 -5.11
CA PRO A 99 -29.44 -14.08 -5.95
C PRO A 99 -30.77 -14.20 -5.20
N ALA A 100 -31.49 -13.08 -5.11
CA ALA A 100 -32.83 -13.03 -4.57
C ALA A 100 -33.77 -13.89 -5.44
N ALA A 101 -34.15 -15.06 -4.94
CA ALA A 101 -35.23 -15.86 -5.51
C ALA A 101 -36.42 -15.84 -4.54
N SER A 102 -37.47 -15.10 -4.91
CA SER A 102 -38.84 -15.20 -4.35
C SER A 102 -39.73 -14.22 -5.12
N LYS A 103 -40.94 -14.52 -5.57
CA LYS A 103 -41.85 -15.69 -5.43
C LYS A 103 -42.85 -15.59 -6.60
N ARG A 104 -43.34 -16.73 -7.09
CA ARG A 104 -44.74 -16.83 -7.54
C ARG A 104 -45.58 -17.22 -6.34
#